data_AF-C8N7G0-F1
#
_entry.id   AF-C8N7G0-F1
#
_cell.length_a   1.000
_cell.length_b   1.000
_cell.length_c   1.000
_cell.angle_alpha   90.00
_cell.angle_beta   90.00
_cell.angle_gamma   90.00
#
_symmetry.space_group_name_H-M   'P 1'
#
loop_
_entity.id
_entity.type
_entity.pdbx_description
1 polymer ?
#
loop_
_entity_poly.entity_id
_entity_poly.type
_entity_poly.pdbx_seq_one_letter_code
_entity_poly.pdbx_strand_id
1 'polypeptide(L)'
;MKKETFFGLAMLSLAGCSTTSQQTAALDVQPLELESLKPEKIQPAKRVFAGNPTRNRLIADGKKLIGTRYRYGGTSEKSGFDCSGLVQHVFAQQGYRLPRSSKEQFSKLLPVKEPRPGDLIFFRQGKGNVSHVGIYLGNQKMLHSPSPGKKVEITRIDQDYWKKRYAGARAVVQERVTVSR
;
A
#
# COMPACT_ATOMS: atom_id res chain seq x y z
N MET A 1 33.81 -58.71 28.37
CA MET A 1 34.85 -58.11 27.49
C MET A 1 35.09 -56.70 28.02
N LYS A 2 36.17 -56.38 28.76
CA LYS A 2 37.55 -56.11 28.28
C LYS A 2 37.49 -55.16 27.05
N LYS A 3 38.02 -53.94 26.98
CA LYS A 3 39.10 -53.20 27.69
C LYS A 3 39.11 -51.73 27.19
N GLU A 4 39.43 -50.78 28.09
CA GLU A 4 40.42 -49.67 28.03
C GLU A 4 40.61 -48.84 26.73
N THR A 5 40.89 -47.52 26.69
CA THR A 5 42.03 -46.77 27.29
C THR A 5 41.84 -45.27 26.91
N PHE A 6 41.72 -44.29 27.82
CA PHE A 6 42.74 -43.45 28.50
C PHE A 6 43.75 -42.64 27.63
N PHE A 7 43.67 -41.31 27.71
CA PHE A 7 44.74 -40.28 27.63
C PHE A 7 44.12 -39.02 28.29
N GLY A 8 44.56 -38.46 29.43
CA GLY A 8 45.91 -37.98 29.80
C GLY A 8 46.18 -36.65 29.07
N LEU A 9 46.61 -35.52 29.62
CA LEU A 9 47.11 -35.08 30.93
C LEU A 9 47.44 -33.55 30.77
N ALA A 10 47.50 -32.82 31.90
CA ALA A 10 48.33 -31.61 32.15
C ALA A 10 47.94 -30.20 31.64
N MET A 11 47.57 -29.38 32.63
CA MET A 11 48.02 -28.00 32.93
C MET A 11 49.39 -27.59 32.35
N LEU A 12 49.51 -26.35 31.84
CA LEU A 12 50.34 -25.30 32.45
C LEU A 12 50.18 -23.93 31.76
N SER A 13 50.07 -22.90 32.59
CA SER A 13 50.00 -21.46 32.30
C SER A 13 51.32 -20.91 31.74
N LEU A 14 51.25 -19.88 30.90
CA LEU A 14 52.27 -18.82 30.83
C LEU A 14 51.64 -17.51 30.31
N ALA A 15 51.73 -16.48 31.15
CA ALA A 15 51.51 -15.09 30.80
C ALA A 15 52.70 -14.56 29.99
N GLY A 16 52.45 -13.69 29.02
CA GLY A 16 53.48 -12.97 28.28
C GLY A 16 52.97 -11.62 27.80
N CYS A 17 53.30 -10.56 28.54
CA CYS A 17 53.22 -9.18 28.07
C CYS A 17 54.31 -8.96 27.02
N SER A 18 53.97 -8.35 25.89
CA SER A 18 54.96 -7.74 24.99
C SER A 18 54.53 -6.32 24.64
N THR A 19 55.38 -5.39 25.06
CA THR A 19 55.38 -3.97 24.73
C THR A 19 55.96 -3.81 23.33
N THR A 20 55.33 -3.01 22.47
CA THR A 20 56.02 -2.37 21.34
C THR A 20 55.42 -1.00 21.05
N SER A 21 56.34 -0.09 20.77
CA SER A 21 56.24 1.36 20.71
C SER A 21 56.06 1.85 19.26
N GLN A 22 55.57 3.09 19.12
CA GLN A 22 55.57 3.97 17.94
C GLN A 22 54.59 3.55 16.81
N GLN A 23 53.84 4.45 16.16
CA GLN A 23 54.32 5.70 15.59
C GLN A 23 53.14 6.64 15.26
N THR A 24 53.31 7.92 15.59
CA THR A 24 52.45 9.03 15.15
C THR A 24 52.58 9.24 13.65
N ALA A 25 51.49 9.08 12.89
CA ALA A 25 51.37 9.62 11.55
C ALA A 25 50.39 10.79 11.60
N ALA A 26 50.93 12.00 11.46
CA ALA A 26 50.16 13.21 11.27
C ALA A 26 49.30 13.05 10.01
N LEU A 27 48.00 13.33 10.13
CA LEU A 27 47.10 13.40 8.99
C LEU A 27 47.41 14.69 8.24
N ASP A 28 48.08 14.53 7.11
CA ASP A 28 48.31 15.54 6.10
C ASP A 28 46.96 15.85 5.41
N VAL A 29 46.25 16.85 5.91
CA VAL A 29 44.98 17.30 5.33
C VAL A 29 45.29 18.41 4.33
N GLN A 30 45.39 18.04 3.06
CA GLN A 30 45.45 19.01 1.97
C GLN A 30 44.17 19.87 2.00
N PRO A 31 44.26 21.21 2.00
CA PRO A 31 43.10 22.06 1.86
C PRO A 31 42.51 21.86 0.47
N LEU A 32 41.39 21.14 0.38
CA LEU A 32 40.60 21.13 -0.84
C LEU A 32 40.00 22.52 -1.02
N GLU A 33 40.43 23.18 -2.09
CA GLU A 33 40.00 24.49 -2.54
C GLU A 33 38.48 24.62 -2.51
N LEU A 34 38.02 25.55 -1.69
CA LEU A 34 36.63 25.95 -1.52
C LEU A 34 36.21 26.92 -2.63
N GLU A 35 36.53 26.60 -3.88
CA GLU A 35 36.20 27.46 -5.02
C GLU A 35 35.42 26.65 -6.06
N SER A 36 34.22 27.12 -6.41
CA SER A 36 33.30 26.55 -7.42
C SER A 36 32.21 25.59 -6.94
N LEU A 37 31.40 26.03 -5.98
CA LEU A 37 29.97 25.71 -5.99
C LEU A 37 29.18 26.97 -6.33
N LYS A 38 29.03 27.24 -7.63
CA LYS A 38 27.96 28.12 -8.10
C LYS A 38 26.62 27.49 -7.66
N PRO A 39 25.66 28.25 -7.10
CA PRO A 39 24.36 27.69 -6.78
C PRO A 39 23.65 27.37 -8.10
N GLU A 40 23.73 26.12 -8.53
CA GLU A 40 22.84 25.62 -9.56
C GLU A 40 21.42 25.73 -8.99
N LYS A 41 20.56 26.49 -9.68
CA LYS A 41 19.14 26.66 -9.33
C LYS A 41 18.56 25.27 -9.07
N ILE A 42 18.26 24.99 -7.81
CA ILE A 42 17.52 23.78 -7.42
C ILE A 42 16.13 23.93 -8.01
N GLN A 43 15.95 23.47 -9.24
CA GLN A 43 14.63 23.23 -9.80
C GLN A 43 13.98 22.21 -8.87
N PRO A 44 12.77 22.45 -8.35
CA PRO A 44 12.13 21.49 -7.46
C PRO A 44 12.02 20.18 -8.21
N ALA A 45 12.81 19.19 -7.78
CA ALA A 45 12.79 17.85 -8.33
C ALA A 45 11.34 17.39 -8.31
N LYS A 46 10.80 17.17 -9.51
CA LYS A 46 9.49 16.58 -9.77
C LYS A 46 9.38 15.36 -8.87
N ARG A 47 8.65 15.48 -7.75
CA ARG A 47 8.44 14.37 -6.81
C ARG A 47 7.79 13.25 -7.59
N VAL A 48 8.60 12.27 -8.00
CA VAL A 48 8.12 11.02 -8.56
C VAL A 48 7.24 10.43 -7.47
N PHE A 49 5.95 10.27 -7.76
CA PHE A 49 4.91 9.78 -6.86
C PHE A 49 5.28 8.39 -6.31
N ALA A 50 6.13 8.31 -5.29
CA ALA A 50 6.14 7.17 -4.40
C ALA A 50 4.71 7.09 -3.82
N GLY A 51 3.97 6.04 -4.19
CA GLY A 51 2.52 5.97 -4.01
C GLY A 51 2.08 6.34 -2.59
N ASN A 52 0.97 7.07 -2.48
CA ASN A 52 0.44 7.51 -1.19
C ASN A 52 0.31 6.29 -0.24
N PRO A 53 0.97 6.30 0.94
CA PRO A 53 1.05 5.14 1.82
C PRO A 53 -0.32 4.70 2.36
N THR A 54 -1.29 5.61 2.42
CA THR A 54 -2.68 5.29 2.78
C THR A 54 -3.36 4.50 1.66
N ARG A 55 -3.19 4.91 0.40
CA ARG A 55 -3.74 4.17 -0.76
C ARG A 55 -3.16 2.77 -0.87
N ASN A 56 -1.86 2.62 -0.63
CA ASN A 56 -1.18 1.32 -0.67
C ASN A 56 -1.71 0.38 0.43
N ARG A 57 -1.83 0.87 1.68
CA ARG A 57 -2.40 0.09 2.80
C ARG A 57 -3.84 -0.32 2.52
N LEU A 58 -4.66 0.61 2.05
CA LEU A 58 -6.04 0.36 1.69
C LEU A 58 -6.19 -0.79 0.68
N ILE A 59 -5.37 -0.75 -0.38
CA ILE A 59 -5.38 -1.81 -1.40
C ILE A 59 -4.89 -3.13 -0.82
N ALA A 60 -3.85 -3.12 0.01
CA ALA A 60 -3.32 -4.32 0.65
C ALA A 60 -4.36 -4.96 1.57
N ASP A 61 -5.06 -4.18 2.37
CA ASP A 61 -6.11 -4.65 3.26
C ASP A 61 -7.30 -5.21 2.49
N GLY A 62 -7.75 -4.52 1.43
CA GLY A 62 -8.79 -5.05 0.56
C GLY A 62 -8.43 -6.38 -0.07
N LYS A 63 -7.16 -6.57 -0.49
CA LYS A 63 -6.71 -7.84 -1.10
C LYS A 63 -6.76 -9.03 -0.12
N LYS A 64 -6.63 -8.80 1.19
CA LYS A 64 -6.77 -9.87 2.19
C LYS A 64 -8.18 -10.47 2.23
N LEU A 65 -9.17 -9.70 1.75
CA LEU A 65 -10.58 -10.09 1.74
C LEU A 65 -10.99 -10.88 0.50
N ILE A 66 -10.06 -11.11 -0.44
CA ILE A 66 -10.33 -11.93 -1.63
C ILE A 66 -10.75 -13.33 -1.18
N GLY A 67 -11.83 -13.84 -1.77
CA GLY A 67 -12.41 -15.13 -1.40
C GLY A 67 -13.52 -15.04 -0.34
N THR A 68 -13.71 -13.91 0.35
CA THR A 68 -14.87 -13.71 1.22
C THR A 68 -16.15 -13.74 0.39
N ARG A 69 -17.18 -14.47 0.85
CA ARG A 69 -18.44 -14.61 0.10
C ARG A 69 -19.19 -13.29 -0.03
N TYR A 70 -19.92 -13.14 -1.13
CA TYR A 70 -20.92 -12.10 -1.25
C TYR A 70 -22.09 -12.35 -0.28
N ARG A 71 -22.59 -11.29 0.36
CA ARG A 71 -23.87 -11.31 1.09
C ARG A 71 -24.56 -9.97 0.93
N TYR A 72 -25.80 -9.96 0.44
CA TYR A 72 -26.59 -8.72 0.35
C TYR A 72 -26.76 -8.10 1.74
N GLY A 73 -26.49 -6.80 1.87
CA GLY A 73 -26.48 -6.12 3.17
C GLY A 73 -25.25 -6.40 4.03
N GLY A 74 -24.34 -7.30 3.61
CA GLY A 74 -23.18 -7.74 4.37
C GLY A 74 -22.08 -6.69 4.49
N THR A 75 -21.47 -6.60 5.67
CA THR A 75 -20.47 -5.58 6.04
C THR A 75 -19.27 -6.15 6.82
N SER A 76 -19.13 -7.47 6.90
CA SER A 76 -18.07 -8.11 7.68
C SER A 76 -17.57 -9.41 7.07
N GLU A 77 -16.31 -9.76 7.34
CA GLU A 77 -15.69 -10.99 6.82
C GLU A 77 -16.46 -12.25 7.21
N LYS A 78 -16.86 -12.35 8.49
CA LYS A 78 -17.61 -13.49 9.03
C LYS A 78 -18.94 -13.69 8.31
N SER A 79 -19.63 -12.60 8.00
CA SER A 79 -20.97 -12.68 7.42
C SER A 79 -20.96 -12.66 5.89
N GLY A 80 -19.93 -12.09 5.28
CA GLY A 80 -19.84 -11.76 3.86
C GLY A 80 -20.05 -10.26 3.62
N PHE A 81 -19.72 -9.83 2.39
CA PHE A 81 -19.82 -8.43 1.99
C PHE A 81 -20.76 -8.25 0.80
N ASP A 82 -21.53 -7.17 0.75
CA ASP A 82 -21.97 -6.61 -0.53
C ASP A 82 -20.94 -5.61 -1.07
N CYS A 83 -21.18 -5.05 -2.24
CA CYS A 83 -20.20 -4.20 -2.91
C CYS A 83 -19.82 -2.96 -2.09
N SER A 84 -20.80 -2.22 -1.56
CA SER A 84 -20.55 -1.01 -0.79
C SER A 84 -20.15 -1.30 0.66
N GLY A 85 -20.55 -2.45 1.21
CA GLY A 85 -20.13 -2.95 2.52
C GLY A 85 -18.65 -3.37 2.53
N LEU A 86 -18.15 -4.01 1.46
CA LEU A 86 -16.72 -4.28 1.28
C LEU A 86 -15.92 -2.97 1.30
N VAL A 87 -16.35 -2.01 0.49
CA VAL A 87 -15.70 -0.69 0.40
C VAL A 87 -15.71 0.01 1.75
N GLN A 88 -16.86 0.07 2.42
CA GLN A 88 -16.96 0.70 3.74
C GLN A 88 -16.00 0.05 4.75
N HIS A 89 -15.93 -1.28 4.77
CA HIS A 89 -15.07 -2.03 5.68
C HIS A 89 -13.59 -1.68 5.46
N VAL A 90 -13.11 -1.76 4.21
CA VAL A 90 -11.70 -1.49 3.87
C VAL A 90 -11.30 -0.05 4.20
N PHE A 91 -12.19 0.91 3.92
CA PHE A 91 -11.93 2.33 4.20
C PHE A 91 -12.00 2.66 5.70
N ALA A 92 -12.87 2.00 6.45
CA ALA A 92 -13.00 2.20 7.90
C ALA A 92 -11.73 1.79 8.66
N GLN A 93 -11.01 0.76 8.20
CA GLN A 93 -9.71 0.35 8.77
C GLN A 93 -8.65 1.46 8.67
N GLN A 94 -8.80 2.37 7.72
CA GLN A 94 -7.92 3.53 7.52
C GLN A 94 -8.54 4.83 8.08
N GLY A 95 -9.62 4.74 8.87
CA GLY A 95 -10.27 5.88 9.53
C GLY A 95 -11.29 6.64 8.67
N TYR A 96 -11.61 6.19 7.46
CA TYR A 96 -12.58 6.85 6.59
C TYR A 96 -14.00 6.32 6.83
N ARG A 97 -14.96 7.23 7.01
CA ARG A 97 -16.38 6.90 7.15
C ARG A 97 -17.10 7.12 5.82
N LEU A 98 -17.57 6.03 5.22
CA LEU A 98 -18.29 6.08 3.96
C LEU A 98 -19.80 5.82 4.15
N PRO A 99 -20.68 6.45 3.34
CA PRO A 99 -22.09 6.09 3.27
C PRO A 99 -22.29 4.60 2.99
N ARG A 100 -23.40 4.04 3.45
CA ARG A 100 -23.64 2.58 3.37
C ARG A 100 -23.90 2.11 1.94
N SER A 101 -24.58 2.90 1.12
CA SER A 101 -24.99 2.50 -0.23
C SER A 101 -24.04 3.03 -1.31
N SER A 102 -23.86 2.25 -2.39
CA SER A 102 -23.07 2.68 -3.56
C SER A 102 -23.62 3.96 -4.20
N LYS A 103 -24.95 4.11 -4.21
CA LYS A 103 -25.63 5.33 -4.67
C LYS A 103 -25.20 6.57 -3.89
N GLU A 104 -25.22 6.50 -2.56
CA GLU A 104 -24.81 7.63 -1.72
C GLU A 104 -23.31 7.89 -1.76
N GLN A 105 -22.50 6.83 -1.82
CA GLN A 105 -21.06 6.98 -2.01
C GLN A 105 -20.77 7.74 -3.31
N PHE A 106 -21.46 7.41 -4.40
CA PHE A 106 -21.32 8.11 -5.67
C PHE A 106 -21.79 9.58 -5.61
N SER A 107 -22.85 9.89 -4.87
CA SER A 107 -23.38 11.26 -4.79
C SER A 107 -22.61 12.16 -3.83
N LYS A 108 -22.07 11.62 -2.74
CA LYS A 108 -21.44 12.39 -1.65
C LYS A 108 -19.92 12.55 -1.81
N LEU A 109 -19.25 11.64 -2.51
CA LEU A 109 -17.80 11.69 -2.71
C LEU A 109 -17.41 12.58 -3.88
N LEU A 110 -16.14 13.00 -3.91
CA LEU A 110 -15.63 13.93 -4.91
C LEU A 110 -15.44 13.24 -6.27
N PRO A 111 -15.98 13.78 -7.38
CA PRO A 111 -15.75 13.23 -8.72
C PRO A 111 -14.28 13.35 -9.14
N VAL A 112 -13.77 12.30 -9.78
CA VAL A 112 -12.45 12.32 -10.43
C VAL A 112 -12.59 11.87 -11.88
N LYS A 113 -11.89 12.56 -12.78
CA LYS A 113 -11.84 12.22 -14.21
C LYS A 113 -10.90 11.04 -14.46
N GLU A 114 -9.74 11.06 -13.80
CA GLU A 114 -8.72 10.03 -13.92
C GLU A 114 -8.56 9.32 -12.58
N PRO A 115 -9.14 8.13 -12.41
CA PRO A 115 -9.05 7.40 -11.16
C PRO A 115 -7.62 6.93 -10.93
N ARG A 116 -7.15 7.08 -9.69
CA ARG A 116 -5.87 6.54 -9.21
C ARG A 116 -6.13 5.28 -8.37
N PRO A 117 -5.16 4.38 -8.20
CA PRO A 117 -5.30 3.25 -7.29
C PRO A 117 -5.80 3.71 -5.91
N GLY A 118 -6.83 3.03 -5.39
CA GLY A 118 -7.52 3.38 -4.16
C GLY A 118 -8.70 4.36 -4.34
N ASP A 119 -8.94 4.91 -5.53
CA ASP A 119 -10.21 5.59 -5.82
C ASP A 119 -11.33 4.56 -6.03
N LEU A 120 -12.58 5.01 -5.88
CA LEU A 120 -13.75 4.18 -6.09
C LEU A 120 -14.26 4.34 -7.51
N ILE A 121 -14.64 3.25 -8.13
CA ILE A 121 -15.27 3.22 -9.46
C ILE A 121 -16.67 2.65 -9.35
N PHE A 122 -17.60 3.25 -10.08
CA PHE A 122 -19.02 2.97 -9.93
C PHE A 122 -19.64 2.52 -11.23
N PHE A 123 -20.69 1.72 -11.13
CA PHE A 123 -21.41 1.19 -12.27
C PHE A 123 -22.92 1.23 -12.07
N ARG A 124 -23.66 1.32 -13.17
CA ARG A 124 -25.13 1.35 -13.24
C ARG A 124 -25.68 0.07 -13.84
N GLN A 125 -26.92 -0.24 -13.52
CA GLN A 125 -27.72 -1.24 -14.23
C GLN A 125 -28.65 -0.52 -15.22
N GLY A 126 -28.43 -0.70 -16.52
CA GLY A 126 -29.19 0.00 -17.56
C GLY A 126 -29.09 1.52 -17.44
N LYS A 127 -30.22 2.21 -17.64
CA LYS A 127 -30.35 3.68 -17.48
C LYS A 127 -30.63 4.12 -16.03
N GLY A 128 -30.53 3.20 -15.07
CA GLY A 128 -30.90 3.44 -13.68
C GLY A 128 -29.82 4.16 -12.85
N ASN A 129 -30.06 4.17 -11.53
CA ASN A 129 -29.10 4.67 -10.55
C ASN A 129 -27.83 3.79 -10.49
N VAL A 130 -26.78 4.32 -9.85
CA VAL A 130 -25.59 3.53 -9.48
C VAL A 130 -26.02 2.35 -8.62
N SER A 131 -25.59 1.16 -9.01
CA SER A 131 -25.94 -0.11 -8.37
C SER A 131 -24.71 -0.89 -7.90
N HIS A 132 -23.51 -0.58 -8.40
CA HIS A 132 -22.29 -1.28 -8.05
C HIS A 132 -21.12 -0.33 -7.79
N VAL A 133 -20.19 -0.75 -6.92
CA VAL A 133 -18.94 -0.05 -6.60
C VAL A 133 -17.79 -1.04 -6.45
N GLY A 134 -16.58 -0.60 -6.80
CA GLY A 134 -15.33 -1.32 -6.55
C GLY A 134 -14.18 -0.37 -6.25
N ILE A 135 -13.10 -0.90 -5.68
CA ILE A 135 -11.86 -0.18 -5.41
C ILE A 135 -10.95 -0.32 -6.64
N TYR A 136 -10.59 0.80 -7.27
CA TYR A 136 -9.71 0.80 -8.43
C TYR A 136 -8.29 0.42 -8.01
N LEU A 137 -7.67 -0.48 -8.77
CA LEU A 137 -6.31 -0.98 -8.48
C LEU A 137 -5.27 -0.45 -9.46
N GLY A 138 -5.67 0.45 -10.39
CA GLY A 138 -4.86 0.76 -11.56
C GLY A 138 -5.00 -0.30 -12.65
N ASN A 139 -4.38 -0.05 -13.80
CA ASN A 139 -4.28 -1.01 -14.90
C ASN A 139 -5.62 -1.64 -15.31
N GLN A 140 -6.69 -0.83 -15.30
CA GLN A 140 -8.05 -1.28 -15.62
C GLN A 140 -8.53 -2.45 -14.75
N LYS A 141 -8.07 -2.57 -13.50
CA LYS A 141 -8.50 -3.58 -12.54
C LYS A 141 -9.25 -2.96 -11.38
N MET A 142 -10.20 -3.72 -10.83
CA MET A 142 -10.87 -3.38 -9.57
C MET A 142 -10.96 -4.57 -8.64
N LEU A 143 -10.95 -4.29 -7.35
CA LEU A 143 -11.36 -5.20 -6.29
C LEU A 143 -12.82 -4.93 -5.95
N HIS A 144 -13.67 -5.95 -5.91
CA HIS A 144 -15.09 -5.79 -5.58
C HIS A 144 -15.71 -7.07 -4.99
N SER A 145 -16.88 -6.93 -4.35
CA SER A 145 -17.79 -8.04 -4.04
C SER A 145 -18.91 -8.05 -5.08
N PRO A 146 -18.90 -8.96 -6.07
CA PRO A 146 -19.67 -8.82 -7.32
C PRO A 146 -21.18 -9.05 -7.17
N SER A 147 -21.60 -10.22 -6.70
CA SER A 147 -23.01 -10.65 -6.73
C SER A 147 -23.24 -11.93 -5.89
N PRO A 148 -24.50 -12.30 -5.60
CA PRO A 148 -24.81 -13.59 -4.98
C PRO A 148 -24.14 -14.77 -5.70
N GLY A 149 -23.73 -15.79 -4.92
CA GLY A 149 -23.02 -16.98 -5.43
C GLY A 149 -21.53 -16.78 -5.72
N LYS A 150 -21.03 -15.54 -5.67
CA LYS A 150 -19.62 -15.22 -5.91
C LYS A 150 -18.91 -14.77 -4.63
N LYS A 151 -17.61 -14.55 -4.76
CA LYS A 151 -16.71 -14.09 -3.71
C LYS A 151 -16.05 -12.78 -4.11
N VAL A 152 -15.49 -12.07 -3.13
CA VAL A 152 -14.63 -10.91 -3.37
C VAL A 152 -13.52 -11.32 -4.33
N GLU A 153 -13.39 -10.58 -5.42
CA GLU A 153 -12.48 -10.92 -6.51
C GLU A 153 -11.86 -9.66 -7.13
N ILE A 154 -10.82 -9.87 -7.95
CA ILE A 154 -10.27 -8.83 -8.80
C ILE A 154 -10.73 -9.10 -10.23
N THR A 155 -11.30 -8.10 -10.88
CA THR A 155 -11.71 -8.20 -12.29
C THR A 155 -11.20 -7.02 -13.09
N ARG A 156 -11.21 -7.18 -14.42
CA ARG A 156 -10.88 -6.10 -15.34
C ARG A 156 -12.14 -5.30 -15.69
N ILE A 157 -12.03 -3.98 -15.71
CA ILE A 157 -13.15 -3.07 -15.95
C ILE A 157 -13.30 -2.66 -17.42
N ASP A 158 -12.33 -3.02 -18.24
CA ASP A 158 -12.35 -2.76 -19.69
C ASP A 158 -13.10 -3.83 -20.48
N GLN A 159 -13.56 -4.88 -19.81
CA GLN A 159 -14.50 -5.82 -20.37
C GLN A 159 -15.82 -5.13 -20.71
N ASP A 160 -16.44 -5.56 -21.80
CA ASP A 160 -17.70 -5.03 -22.34
C ASP A 160 -18.80 -4.83 -21.30
N TYR A 161 -18.94 -5.80 -20.38
CA TYR A 161 -19.93 -5.74 -19.31
C TYR A 161 -19.76 -4.49 -18.43
N TRP A 162 -18.53 -4.23 -17.97
CA TRP A 162 -18.21 -3.11 -17.07
C TRP A 162 -18.13 -1.79 -17.83
N LYS A 163 -17.52 -1.79 -19.02
CA LYS A 163 -17.38 -0.61 -19.88
C LYS A 163 -18.72 0.03 -20.20
N LYS A 164 -19.73 -0.78 -20.59
CA LYS A 164 -21.10 -0.31 -20.91
C LYS A 164 -21.86 0.24 -19.68
N ARG A 165 -21.41 -0.09 -18.47
CA ARG A 165 -22.07 0.24 -17.20
C ARG A 165 -21.33 1.31 -16.40
N TYR A 166 -20.17 1.77 -16.88
CA TYR A 166 -19.32 2.70 -16.14
C TYR A 166 -20.07 4.00 -15.82
N ALA A 167 -20.07 4.37 -14.54
CA ALA A 167 -20.81 5.52 -14.04
C ALA A 167 -19.94 6.74 -13.73
N GLY A 168 -18.63 6.51 -13.56
CA GLY A 168 -17.66 7.49 -13.10
C GLY A 168 -16.86 6.99 -11.90
N ALA A 169 -15.88 7.79 -11.49
CA ALA A 169 -15.02 7.52 -10.35
C ALA A 169 -15.14 8.59 -9.26
N ARG A 170 -14.80 8.21 -8.02
CA ARG A 170 -14.77 9.11 -6.85
C ARG A 170 -13.50 8.95 -6.03
N ALA A 171 -12.96 10.07 -5.57
CA ALA A 171 -11.88 10.08 -4.59
C ALA A 171 -12.43 10.07 -3.16
N VAL A 172 -11.72 9.35 -2.29
CA VAL A 172 -11.94 9.34 -0.84
C VAL A 172 -10.70 9.85 -0.11
N VAL A 173 -9.52 9.36 -0.51
CA VAL A 173 -8.23 9.81 0.04
C VAL A 173 -7.83 11.13 -0.63
N GLN A 174 -7.91 12.21 0.13
CA GLN A 174 -7.40 13.52 -0.25
C GLN A 174 -5.88 13.55 -0.03
N GLU A 175 -5.12 14.01 -1.04
CA GLU A 175 -3.71 14.33 -0.83
C GLU A 175 -3.63 15.63 -0.03
N ARG A 176 -2.85 15.65 1.05
CA ARG A 176 -2.50 16.93 1.68
C ARG A 176 -1.55 17.63 0.72
N VAL A 177 -2.01 18.66 0.04
CA VAL A 177 -1.13 19.58 -0.68
C VAL A 177 -0.47 20.45 0.38
N THR A 178 0.75 20.08 0.79
CA THR A 178 1.56 20.98 1.60
C THR A 178 2.02 22.11 0.67
N VAL A 179 1.33 23.25 0.72
CA VAL A 179 1.85 24.47 0.09
C VAL A 179 2.97 24.97 0.99
N SER A 180 4.21 24.70 0.59
CA SER A 180 5.37 25.39 1.17
C SER A 180 5.22 26.88 0.84
N ARG A 181 4.99 27.69 1.87
CA ARG A 181 5.12 29.16 1.80
C ARG A 181 6.59 29.53 1.73
#